data_AF-A0A8B7AVW5-F1
#
_entry.id   AF-A0A8B7AVW5-F1
#
_cell.length_a   1.000
_cell.length_b   1.000
_cell.length_c   1.000
_cell.angle_alpha   90.00
_cell.angle_beta   90.00
_cell.angle_gamma   90.00
#
_symmetry.space_group_name_H-M   'P 1'
#
loop_
_entity.id
_entity.type
_entity.pdbx_description
1 polymer ?
#
loop_
_entity_poly.entity_id
_entity_poly.type
_entity_poly.pdbx_seq_one_letter_code
_entity_poly.pdbx_strand_id
1 'polypeptide(L)'
;MLRQHMEFRQEQDLDNILTWQPPEVIQLYDSGGLCGYDYEGCPVWFDIIGTLDPKGLLLSASKQAMIRKRIKVCEMLLQECELQSEKLGRKIETVVMVFDMEGLGLKHLWKPAVEVYEQFFAILEANYPETLKSLIVVRAPTLFPVAFNMIKSFMSEDTSKKIVILGANWKQELLKFISPDQLPVEFGGTMTDPDGNPKCLTKIKYGGEVPKSYYLQNQVKLQYEHMVSVGRGSSLQVENEILSPGSVLRWQFASDGGDIGFGIFLKTKMGERQRASKMVEVLPSQRYDAHVVPEDGSLTCLKAGVYVLRFDNTYNSTHAKKISYTVEVLLPDKASEKEIQGLEATRAPPAQ
;
A
#
# COMPACT_ATOMS: atom_id res chain seq x y z
N MET A 1 -11.75 -25.18 1.96
CA MET A 1 -10.62 -24.85 1.09
C MET A 1 -10.88 -25.27 -0.36
N LEU A 2 -10.57 -26.50 -0.82
CA LEU A 2 -10.67 -26.82 -2.27
C LEU A 2 -12.04 -26.56 -2.91
N ARG A 3 -13.16 -26.90 -2.26
CA ARG A 3 -14.51 -26.61 -2.80
C ARG A 3 -14.78 -25.12 -2.99
N GLN A 4 -14.35 -24.30 -2.02
CA GLN A 4 -14.46 -22.84 -2.10
C GLN A 4 -13.55 -22.28 -3.20
N HIS A 5 -12.37 -22.88 -3.39
CA HIS A 5 -11.52 -22.53 -4.53
C HIS A 5 -12.22 -22.86 -5.86
N MET A 6 -12.91 -23.99 -5.99
CA MET A 6 -13.67 -24.31 -7.22
C MET A 6 -14.80 -23.31 -7.49
N GLU A 7 -15.49 -22.84 -6.45
CA GLU A 7 -16.48 -21.75 -6.56
C GLU A 7 -15.80 -20.44 -7.01
N PHE A 8 -14.69 -20.06 -6.38
CA PHE A 8 -13.89 -18.91 -6.77
C PHE A 8 -13.41 -18.98 -8.22
N ARG A 9 -12.98 -20.17 -8.69
CA ARG A 9 -12.59 -20.41 -10.09
C ARG A 9 -13.71 -20.05 -11.05
N GLN A 10 -14.92 -20.48 -10.72
CA GLN A 10 -16.11 -20.21 -11.53
C GLN A 10 -16.50 -18.73 -11.47
N GLU A 11 -16.52 -18.12 -10.29
CA GLU A 11 -16.88 -16.70 -10.10
C GLU A 11 -15.91 -15.73 -10.79
N GLN A 12 -14.62 -16.05 -10.75
CA GLN A 12 -13.57 -15.22 -11.37
C GLN A 12 -13.30 -15.59 -12.83
N ASP A 13 -13.91 -16.68 -13.34
CA ASP A 13 -13.66 -17.19 -14.69
C ASP A 13 -12.15 -17.43 -14.92
N LEU A 14 -11.54 -18.19 -14.00
CA LEU A 14 -10.08 -18.45 -14.04
C LEU A 14 -9.66 -19.22 -15.28
N ASP A 15 -10.52 -20.07 -15.83
CA ASP A 15 -10.21 -20.84 -17.04
C ASP A 15 -9.93 -19.94 -18.25
N ASN A 16 -10.47 -18.71 -18.26
CA ASN A 16 -10.26 -17.74 -19.34
C ASN A 16 -9.47 -16.50 -18.91
N ILE A 17 -9.07 -16.37 -17.64
CA ILE A 17 -8.50 -15.13 -17.10
C ILE A 17 -7.18 -14.73 -17.76
N LEU A 18 -6.40 -15.70 -18.26
CA LEU A 18 -5.15 -15.42 -18.98
C LEU A 18 -5.39 -14.68 -20.30
N THR A 19 -6.54 -14.88 -20.94
CA THR A 19 -6.92 -14.16 -22.17
C THR A 19 -7.61 -12.82 -21.90
N TRP A 20 -8.22 -12.65 -20.72
CA TRP A 20 -8.86 -11.40 -20.30
C TRP A 20 -7.87 -10.24 -20.30
N GLN A 21 -8.22 -9.13 -20.96
CA GLN A 21 -7.39 -7.93 -20.99
C GLN A 21 -7.82 -6.93 -19.91
N PRO A 22 -6.90 -6.51 -19.02
CA PRO A 22 -7.18 -5.43 -18.07
C PRO A 22 -7.47 -4.11 -18.80
N PRO A 23 -8.15 -3.14 -18.15
CA PRO A 23 -8.23 -1.77 -18.64
C PRO A 23 -6.86 -1.21 -18.98
N GLU A 24 -6.76 -0.44 -20.07
CA GLU A 24 -5.49 0.12 -20.57
C GLU A 24 -4.70 0.86 -19.48
N VAL A 25 -5.37 1.64 -18.64
CA VAL A 25 -4.73 2.36 -17.52
C VAL A 25 -4.03 1.42 -16.54
N ILE A 26 -4.61 0.26 -16.23
CA ILE A 26 -3.97 -0.76 -15.39
C ILE A 26 -2.80 -1.39 -16.14
N GLN A 27 -2.94 -1.62 -17.45
CA GLN A 27 -1.84 -2.16 -18.24
C GLN A 27 -0.65 -1.19 -18.30
N LEU A 28 -0.87 0.12 -18.39
CA LEU A 28 0.20 1.09 -18.56
C LEU A 28 0.82 1.56 -17.23
N TYR A 29 0.00 1.72 -16.18
CA TYR A 29 0.41 2.40 -14.95
C TYR A 29 0.38 1.53 -13.68
N ASP A 30 -0.13 0.29 -13.73
CA ASP A 30 0.12 -0.67 -12.65
C ASP A 30 1.58 -1.16 -12.75
N SER A 31 2.22 -1.35 -11.61
CA SER A 31 3.63 -1.72 -11.54
C SER A 31 3.83 -3.23 -11.45
N GLY A 32 5.06 -3.66 -11.70
CA GLY A 32 5.53 -5.01 -11.48
C GLY A 32 5.65 -5.82 -12.76
N GLY A 33 6.15 -7.04 -12.62
CA GLY A 33 6.39 -7.92 -13.76
C GLY A 33 7.16 -9.20 -13.41
N LEU A 34 6.96 -10.21 -14.25
CA LEU A 34 7.72 -11.45 -14.21
C LEU A 34 9.07 -11.22 -14.89
N CYS A 35 10.16 -11.42 -14.15
CA CYS A 35 11.50 -11.21 -14.68
C CYS A 35 12.51 -12.19 -14.06
N GLY A 36 12.89 -13.20 -14.84
CA GLY A 36 13.90 -14.17 -14.46
C GLY A 36 13.37 -15.30 -13.57
N TYR A 37 14.31 -16.16 -13.18
CA TYR A 37 14.08 -17.33 -12.33
C TYR A 37 15.14 -17.40 -11.25
N ASP A 38 14.79 -17.98 -10.11
CA ASP A 38 15.78 -18.27 -9.07
C ASP A 38 16.70 -19.46 -9.44
N TYR A 39 17.63 -19.82 -8.56
CA TYR A 39 18.55 -20.96 -8.80
C TYR A 39 17.84 -22.31 -8.96
N GLU A 40 16.61 -22.43 -8.48
CA GLU A 40 15.78 -23.62 -8.63
C GLU A 40 14.76 -23.47 -9.78
N GLY A 41 14.89 -22.44 -10.62
CA GLY A 41 13.97 -22.25 -11.73
C GLY A 41 12.58 -21.78 -11.34
N CYS A 42 12.34 -21.38 -10.08
CA CYS A 42 11.09 -20.77 -9.66
C CYS A 42 10.96 -19.37 -10.28
N PRO A 43 9.80 -19.00 -10.85
CA PRO A 43 9.58 -17.67 -11.43
C PRO A 43 9.76 -16.55 -10.40
N VAL A 44 10.36 -15.43 -10.82
CA VAL A 44 10.54 -14.24 -9.98
C VAL A 44 9.59 -13.13 -10.43
N TRP A 45 8.69 -12.72 -9.54
CA TRP A 45 7.82 -11.56 -9.72
C TRP A 45 8.36 -10.34 -8.97
N PHE A 46 8.41 -9.18 -9.63
CA PHE A 46 8.76 -7.91 -9.01
C PHE A 46 7.51 -7.07 -8.80
N ASP A 47 7.37 -6.47 -7.62
CA ASP A 47 6.38 -5.43 -7.32
C ASP A 47 7.11 -4.12 -6.97
N ILE A 48 6.81 -3.04 -7.70
CA ILE A 48 7.46 -1.72 -7.52
C ILE A 48 6.51 -0.75 -6.84
N ILE A 49 6.64 -0.57 -5.53
CA ILE A 49 5.59 0.10 -4.75
C ILE A 49 5.63 1.62 -4.89
N GLY A 50 6.79 2.27 -4.71
CA GLY A 50 6.81 3.72 -4.51
C GLY A 50 6.34 4.58 -5.68
N THR A 51 6.46 4.06 -6.90
CA THR A 51 6.05 4.75 -8.13
C THR A 51 4.58 4.51 -8.49
N LEU A 52 3.86 3.65 -7.76
CA LEU A 52 2.42 3.51 -7.93
C LEU A 52 1.70 4.83 -7.64
N ASP A 53 0.63 5.06 -8.39
CA ASP A 53 -0.36 6.09 -8.14
C ASP A 53 -1.71 5.43 -7.80
N PRO A 54 -1.92 5.04 -6.53
CA PRO A 54 -3.12 4.29 -6.15
C PRO A 54 -4.40 5.10 -6.34
N LYS A 55 -4.33 6.43 -6.14
CA LYS A 55 -5.48 7.32 -6.30
C LYS A 55 -5.83 7.46 -7.78
N GLY A 56 -4.85 7.73 -8.65
CA GLY A 56 -5.08 7.78 -10.09
C GLY A 56 -5.61 6.47 -10.67
N LEU A 57 -5.08 5.32 -10.23
CA LEU A 57 -5.59 4.01 -10.64
C LEU A 57 -7.05 3.79 -10.22
N LEU A 58 -7.41 4.09 -8.97
CA LEU A 58 -8.77 3.91 -8.46
C LEU A 58 -9.79 4.95 -8.95
N LEU A 59 -9.33 6.09 -9.45
CA LEU A 59 -10.17 7.04 -10.17
C LEU A 59 -10.36 6.66 -11.64
N SER A 60 -9.51 5.79 -12.18
CA SER A 60 -9.52 5.39 -13.60
C SER A 60 -10.01 3.96 -13.84
N ALA A 61 -10.03 3.11 -12.82
CA ALA A 61 -10.48 1.73 -12.90
C ALA A 61 -11.16 1.28 -11.60
N SER A 62 -11.96 0.21 -11.69
CA SER A 62 -12.63 -0.35 -10.52
C SER A 62 -11.65 -1.14 -9.63
N LYS A 63 -11.91 -1.18 -8.32
CA LYS A 63 -11.22 -2.08 -7.37
C LYS A 63 -11.21 -3.53 -7.87
N GLN A 64 -12.34 -4.00 -8.39
CA GLN A 64 -12.49 -5.34 -8.95
C GLN A 64 -11.55 -5.60 -10.13
N ALA A 65 -11.35 -4.63 -11.03
CA ALA A 65 -10.42 -4.78 -12.14
C ALA A 65 -8.96 -4.88 -11.66
N MET A 66 -8.59 -4.13 -10.62
CA MET A 66 -7.25 -4.19 -10.00
C MET A 66 -7.01 -5.52 -9.29
N ILE A 67 -8.02 -6.05 -8.59
CA ILE A 67 -7.96 -7.36 -7.94
C ILE A 67 -7.89 -8.46 -9.00
N ARG A 68 -8.77 -8.42 -10.02
CA ARG A 68 -8.78 -9.39 -11.13
C ARG A 68 -7.45 -9.40 -11.89
N LYS A 69 -6.80 -8.25 -12.06
CA LYS A 69 -5.43 -8.17 -12.60
C LYS A 69 -4.43 -8.95 -11.74
N ARG A 70 -4.49 -8.84 -10.42
CA ARG A 70 -3.58 -9.56 -9.51
C ARG A 70 -3.86 -11.07 -9.49
N ILE A 71 -5.13 -11.48 -9.56
CA ILE A 71 -5.53 -12.88 -9.75
C ILE A 71 -4.98 -13.42 -11.08
N LYS A 72 -5.09 -12.64 -12.17
CA LYS A 72 -4.49 -12.99 -13.47
C LYS A 72 -2.98 -13.21 -13.35
N VAL A 73 -2.27 -12.39 -12.56
CA VAL A 73 -0.84 -12.57 -12.31
C VAL A 73 -0.58 -13.90 -11.59
N CYS A 74 -1.41 -14.30 -10.63
CA CYS A 74 -1.28 -15.59 -9.94
C CYS A 74 -1.39 -16.76 -10.93
N GLU A 75 -2.43 -16.79 -11.76
CA GLU A 75 -2.58 -17.86 -12.78
C GLU A 75 -1.43 -17.83 -13.81
N MET A 76 -0.95 -16.65 -14.19
CA MET A 76 0.18 -16.52 -15.11
C MET A 76 1.47 -17.09 -14.50
N LEU A 77 1.71 -16.85 -13.21
CA LEU A 77 2.87 -17.40 -12.52
C LEU A 77 2.74 -18.93 -12.33
N LEU A 78 1.54 -19.45 -12.08
CA LEU A 78 1.31 -20.90 -12.04
C LEU A 78 1.56 -21.56 -13.41
N GLN A 79 1.11 -20.92 -14.50
CA GLN A 79 1.44 -21.37 -15.86
C GLN A 79 2.95 -21.34 -16.11
N GLU A 80 3.66 -20.30 -15.65
CA GLU A 80 5.11 -20.24 -15.78
C GLU A 80 5.81 -21.36 -14.98
N CYS A 81 5.31 -21.70 -13.79
CA CYS A 81 5.77 -22.85 -13.03
C CYS A 81 5.58 -24.16 -13.80
N GLU A 82 4.46 -24.35 -14.50
CA GLU A 82 4.23 -25.54 -15.34
C GLU A 82 5.24 -25.60 -16.50
N LEU A 83 5.44 -24.50 -17.22
CA LEU A 83 6.42 -24.41 -18.31
C LEU A 83 7.85 -24.70 -17.82
N GLN A 84 8.24 -24.14 -16.67
CA GLN A 84 9.52 -24.41 -16.05
C GLN A 84 9.64 -25.86 -15.57
N SER A 85 8.54 -26.47 -15.15
CA SER A 85 8.52 -27.89 -14.77
C SER A 85 8.86 -28.79 -15.96
N GLU A 86 8.22 -28.54 -17.11
CA GLU A 86 8.47 -29.27 -18.35
C GLU A 86 9.92 -29.09 -18.82
N LYS A 87 10.39 -27.84 -18.83
CA LYS A 87 11.75 -27.49 -19.27
C LYS A 87 12.85 -28.13 -18.42
N LEU A 88 12.65 -28.20 -17.10
CA LEU A 88 13.66 -28.70 -16.16
C LEU A 88 13.50 -30.19 -15.82
N GLY A 89 12.41 -30.83 -16.28
CA GLY A 89 12.12 -32.24 -15.99
C GLY A 89 11.84 -32.52 -14.51
N ARG A 90 11.45 -31.51 -13.73
CA ARG A 90 11.09 -31.63 -12.31
C ARG A 90 10.01 -30.64 -11.93
N LYS A 91 9.24 -30.92 -10.88
CA LYS A 91 8.15 -30.05 -10.45
C LYS A 91 8.66 -28.68 -9.94
N ILE A 92 8.11 -27.62 -10.52
CA ILE A 92 8.14 -26.23 -10.06
C ILE A 92 6.69 -25.85 -9.77
N GLU A 93 6.43 -25.34 -8.58
CA GLU A 93 5.07 -24.96 -8.15
C GLU A 93 5.06 -23.77 -7.19
N THR A 94 6.23 -23.15 -7.00
CA THR A 94 6.40 -22.02 -6.10
C THR A 94 7.06 -20.83 -6.78
N VAL A 95 6.83 -19.63 -6.25
CA VAL A 95 7.28 -18.37 -6.83
C VAL A 95 8.09 -17.56 -5.82
N VAL A 96 9.05 -16.77 -6.33
CA VAL A 96 9.77 -15.76 -5.55
C VAL A 96 9.16 -14.40 -5.86
N MET A 97 8.80 -13.64 -4.84
CA MET A 97 8.32 -12.27 -4.99
C MET A 97 9.35 -11.29 -4.45
N VAL A 98 9.71 -10.27 -5.22
CA VAL A 98 10.60 -9.18 -4.81
C VAL A 98 9.77 -7.90 -4.71
N PHE A 99 9.57 -7.43 -3.49
CA PHE A 99 8.86 -6.19 -3.18
C PHE A 99 9.86 -5.06 -3.01
N ASP A 100 9.90 -4.18 -4.00
CA ASP A 100 10.66 -2.94 -3.92
C ASP A 100 9.83 -1.86 -3.23
N MET A 101 10.23 -1.55 -2.00
CA MET A 101 9.53 -0.58 -1.15
C MET A 101 10.14 0.81 -1.22
N GLU A 102 11.13 1.06 -2.08
CA GLU A 102 11.66 2.41 -2.28
C GLU A 102 10.53 3.35 -2.72
N GLY A 103 10.40 4.48 -2.02
CA GLY A 103 9.33 5.44 -2.26
C GLY A 103 7.98 5.08 -1.63
N LEU A 104 7.86 3.97 -0.87
CA LEU A 104 6.70 3.75 -0.01
C LEU A 104 6.50 4.97 0.89
N GLY A 105 5.28 5.49 0.86
CA GLY A 105 4.90 6.76 1.47
C GLY A 105 3.41 6.81 1.80
N LEU A 106 2.99 7.88 2.48
CA LEU A 106 1.63 8.04 2.99
C LEU A 106 0.52 7.89 1.94
N LYS A 107 0.79 8.24 0.66
CA LYS A 107 -0.16 8.04 -0.45
C LYS A 107 -0.61 6.58 -0.63
N HIS A 108 0.23 5.62 -0.25
CA HIS A 108 -0.08 4.19 -0.35
C HIS A 108 -0.96 3.70 0.81
N LEU A 109 -1.05 4.46 1.90
CA LEU A 109 -1.89 4.14 3.05
C LEU A 109 -3.32 4.68 2.90
N TRP A 110 -3.66 5.26 1.75
CA TRP A 110 -5.02 5.69 1.45
C TRP A 110 -5.99 4.49 1.52
N LYS A 111 -7.07 4.63 2.31
CA LYS A 111 -7.94 3.51 2.71
C LYS A 111 -8.46 2.70 1.51
N PRO A 112 -9.00 3.31 0.43
CA PRO A 112 -9.42 2.56 -0.75
C PRO A 112 -8.31 1.75 -1.44
N ALA A 113 -7.06 2.21 -1.41
CA ALA A 113 -5.93 1.49 -1.97
C ALA A 113 -5.53 0.31 -1.09
N VAL A 114 -5.47 0.52 0.22
CA VAL A 114 -5.20 -0.52 1.21
C VAL A 114 -6.21 -1.66 1.10
N GLU A 115 -7.51 -1.34 1.00
CA GLU A 115 -8.58 -2.35 0.85
C GLU A 115 -8.38 -3.27 -0.37
N VAL A 116 -7.77 -2.78 -1.47
CA VAL A 116 -7.43 -3.61 -2.63
C VAL A 116 -6.38 -4.65 -2.26
N TYR A 117 -5.33 -4.25 -1.53
CA TYR A 117 -4.27 -5.15 -1.09
C TYR A 117 -4.76 -6.12 -0.01
N GLU A 118 -5.55 -5.66 0.96
CA GLU A 118 -6.18 -6.53 1.97
C GLU A 118 -7.01 -7.64 1.32
N GLN A 119 -7.88 -7.28 0.37
CA GLN A 119 -8.68 -8.27 -0.37
C GLN A 119 -7.81 -9.20 -1.20
N PHE A 120 -6.75 -8.68 -1.83
CA PHE A 120 -5.84 -9.51 -2.61
C PHE A 120 -5.09 -10.54 -1.74
N PHE A 121 -4.53 -10.15 -0.59
CA PHE A 121 -3.86 -11.09 0.31
C PHE A 121 -4.84 -12.12 0.89
N ALA A 122 -6.07 -11.72 1.20
CA ALA A 122 -7.12 -12.67 1.60
C ALA A 122 -7.41 -13.70 0.50
N ILE A 123 -7.43 -13.28 -0.77
CA ILE A 123 -7.62 -14.17 -1.92
C ILE A 123 -6.42 -15.11 -2.08
N LEU A 124 -5.19 -14.58 -1.96
CA LEU A 124 -3.96 -15.38 -2.04
C LEU A 124 -3.96 -16.53 -1.03
N GLU A 125 -4.18 -16.23 0.26
CA GLU A 125 -4.20 -17.25 1.31
C GLU A 125 -5.32 -18.29 1.12
N ALA A 126 -6.48 -17.87 0.61
CA ALA A 126 -7.62 -18.76 0.45
C ALA A 126 -7.53 -19.67 -0.79
N ASN A 127 -6.86 -19.21 -1.87
CA ASN A 127 -6.93 -19.84 -3.20
C ASN A 127 -5.59 -20.29 -3.77
N TYR A 128 -4.47 -19.77 -3.27
CA TYR A 128 -3.12 -20.06 -3.74
C TYR A 128 -2.21 -20.55 -2.60
N PRO A 129 -2.66 -21.52 -1.77
CA PRO A 129 -1.86 -22.00 -0.65
C PRO A 129 -0.57 -22.68 -1.13
N GLU A 130 0.49 -22.58 -0.33
CA GLU A 130 1.80 -23.19 -0.61
C GLU A 130 2.46 -22.78 -1.94
N THR A 131 2.00 -21.72 -2.59
CA THR A 131 2.59 -21.21 -3.85
C THR A 131 3.74 -20.24 -3.63
N LEU A 132 3.84 -19.60 -2.47
CA LEU A 132 4.94 -18.68 -2.16
C LEU A 132 6.17 -19.48 -1.71
N LYS A 133 7.32 -19.24 -2.36
CA LYS A 133 8.64 -19.70 -1.89
C LYS A 133 9.27 -18.70 -0.93
N SER A 134 9.36 -17.45 -1.36
CA SER A 134 9.96 -16.35 -0.59
C SER A 134 9.39 -15.01 -1.03
N LEU A 135 9.12 -14.13 -0.08
CA LEU A 135 8.76 -12.73 -0.31
C LEU A 135 9.91 -11.87 0.20
N ILE A 136 10.69 -11.33 -0.71
CA ILE A 136 11.91 -10.58 -0.42
C ILE A 136 11.59 -9.09 -0.50
N VAL A 137 11.71 -8.40 0.63
CA VAL A 137 11.49 -6.95 0.73
C VAL A 137 12.84 -6.24 0.60
N VAL A 138 12.94 -5.33 -0.37
CA VAL A 138 14.13 -4.48 -0.56
C VAL A 138 13.79 -3.00 -0.37
N ARG A 139 14.77 -2.22 0.09
CA ARG A 139 14.66 -0.77 0.27
C ARG A 139 13.46 -0.33 1.15
N ALA A 140 13.14 -1.12 2.18
CA ALA A 140 12.06 -0.82 3.13
C ALA A 140 12.33 0.49 3.90
N PRO A 141 11.45 1.52 3.81
CA PRO A 141 11.61 2.73 4.60
C PRO A 141 11.03 2.57 6.01
N THR A 142 11.24 3.56 6.87
CA THR A 142 10.70 3.61 8.24
C THR A 142 9.16 3.53 8.32
N LEU A 143 8.46 3.80 7.21
CA LEU A 143 7.01 3.64 7.11
C LEU A 143 6.57 2.17 6.90
N PHE A 144 7.47 1.30 6.47
CA PHE A 144 7.17 -0.11 6.17
C PHE A 144 6.44 -0.84 7.32
N PRO A 145 6.86 -0.72 8.60
CA PRO A 145 6.17 -1.43 9.69
C PRO A 145 4.70 -1.08 9.81
N VAL A 146 4.31 0.16 9.49
CA VAL A 146 2.90 0.59 9.48
C VAL A 146 2.15 -0.07 8.34
N ALA A 147 2.71 -0.01 7.12
CA ALA A 147 2.10 -0.63 5.95
C ALA A 147 1.97 -2.15 6.11
N PHE A 148 3.02 -2.80 6.63
CA PHE A 148 3.04 -4.24 6.87
C PHE A 148 2.00 -4.66 7.90
N ASN A 149 1.85 -3.91 9.00
CA ASN A 149 0.85 -4.22 10.03
C ASN A 149 -0.59 -4.22 9.50
N MET A 150 -0.89 -3.43 8.47
CA MET A 150 -2.23 -3.34 7.87
C MET A 150 -2.59 -4.58 7.05
N ILE A 151 -1.60 -5.24 6.43
CA ILE A 151 -1.83 -6.43 5.59
C ILE A 151 -1.47 -7.75 6.32
N LYS A 152 -0.69 -7.68 7.40
CA LYS A 152 -0.18 -8.85 8.13
C LYS A 152 -1.29 -9.79 8.64
N SER A 153 -2.45 -9.26 9.05
CA SER A 153 -3.57 -10.09 9.51
C SER A 153 -4.19 -10.96 8.41
N PHE A 154 -3.90 -10.66 7.14
CA PHE A 154 -4.35 -11.42 5.99
C PHE A 154 -3.29 -12.40 5.48
N MET A 155 -2.20 -12.61 6.24
CA MET A 155 -1.15 -13.55 5.91
C MET A 155 -1.15 -14.71 6.91
N SER A 156 -0.92 -15.93 6.44
CA SER A 156 -0.72 -17.09 7.30
C SER A 156 0.64 -17.00 8.02
N GLU A 157 0.80 -17.82 9.06
CA GLU A 157 2.09 -17.97 9.74
C GLU A 157 3.16 -18.51 8.79
N ASP A 158 2.76 -19.36 7.83
CA ASP A 158 3.65 -19.89 6.79
C ASP A 158 4.15 -18.77 5.86
N THR A 159 3.23 -17.98 5.27
CA THR A 159 3.58 -16.80 4.46
C THR A 159 4.49 -15.85 5.24
N SER A 160 4.17 -15.59 6.51
CA SER A 160 4.97 -14.68 7.36
C SER A 160 6.41 -15.18 7.57
N LYS A 161 6.63 -16.49 7.68
CA LYS A 161 7.98 -17.09 7.80
C LYS A 161 8.79 -17.02 6.51
N LYS A 162 8.12 -16.86 5.37
CA LYS A 162 8.73 -16.75 4.03
C LYS A 162 9.10 -15.30 3.67
N ILE A 163 8.77 -14.32 4.52
CA ILE A 163 9.15 -12.92 4.33
C ILE A 163 10.60 -12.71 4.77
N VAL A 164 11.40 -12.10 3.90
CA VAL A 164 12.80 -11.74 4.16
C VAL A 164 12.98 -10.26 3.90
N ILE A 165 13.31 -9.48 4.94
CA ILE A 165 13.58 -8.04 4.80
C ILE A 165 15.09 -7.84 4.65
N LEU A 166 15.53 -7.30 3.51
CA LEU A 166 16.93 -7.05 3.24
C LEU A 166 17.36 -5.64 3.69
N GLY A 167 18.56 -5.55 4.27
CA GLY A 167 19.14 -4.30 4.77
C GLY A 167 19.88 -3.48 3.71
N ALA A 168 20.90 -2.75 4.15
CA ALA A 168 21.65 -1.83 3.27
C ALA A 168 22.35 -2.53 2.09
N ASN A 169 22.79 -3.80 2.27
CA ASN A 169 23.47 -4.60 1.25
C ASN A 169 22.49 -5.46 0.43
N TRP A 170 21.24 -5.02 0.28
CA TRP A 170 20.17 -5.78 -0.36
C TRP A 170 20.54 -6.26 -1.77
N LYS A 171 21.32 -5.51 -2.55
CA LYS A 171 21.78 -5.95 -3.88
C LYS A 171 22.64 -7.22 -3.80
N GLN A 172 23.63 -7.23 -2.91
CA GLN A 172 24.49 -8.41 -2.73
C GLN A 172 23.73 -9.57 -2.09
N GLU A 173 22.78 -9.28 -1.21
CA GLU A 173 21.98 -10.32 -0.55
C GLU A 173 20.94 -10.94 -1.48
N LEU A 174 20.35 -10.17 -2.41
CA LEU A 174 19.39 -10.66 -3.39
C LEU A 174 20.03 -11.70 -4.34
N LEU A 175 21.33 -11.60 -4.60
CA LEU A 175 22.09 -12.58 -5.38
C LEU A 175 22.21 -13.96 -4.72
N LYS A 176 21.88 -14.09 -3.43
CA LYS A 176 21.76 -15.38 -2.73
C LYS A 176 20.51 -16.15 -3.17
N PHE A 177 19.51 -15.44 -3.69
CA PHE A 177 18.24 -16.01 -4.14
C PHE A 177 18.21 -16.17 -5.65
N ILE A 178 18.73 -15.21 -6.41
CA ILE A 178 18.60 -15.14 -7.86
C ILE A 178 19.99 -15.00 -8.49
N SER A 179 20.28 -15.76 -9.55
CA SER A 179 21.57 -15.65 -10.24
C SER A 179 21.72 -14.28 -10.93
N PRO A 180 22.94 -13.75 -11.07
CA PRO A 180 23.16 -12.42 -11.65
C PRO A 180 22.53 -12.26 -13.04
N ASP A 181 22.62 -13.27 -13.91
CA ASP A 181 22.07 -13.25 -15.27
C ASP A 181 20.53 -13.30 -15.32
N GLN A 182 19.90 -13.75 -14.24
CA GLN A 182 18.44 -13.78 -14.07
C GLN A 182 17.90 -12.54 -13.34
N LEU A 183 18.77 -11.66 -12.84
CA LEU A 183 18.40 -10.48 -12.06
C LEU A 183 18.71 -9.19 -12.84
N PRO A 184 17.78 -8.22 -12.92
CA PRO A 184 18.07 -6.93 -13.55
C PRO A 184 19.26 -6.21 -12.91
N VAL A 185 20.02 -5.46 -13.70
CA VAL A 185 21.12 -4.60 -13.22
C VAL A 185 20.62 -3.59 -12.18
N GLU A 186 19.41 -3.06 -12.35
CA GLU A 186 18.74 -2.19 -11.36
C GLU A 186 18.74 -2.82 -9.96
N PHE A 187 18.53 -4.15 -9.88
CA PHE A 187 18.45 -4.92 -8.64
C PHE A 187 19.77 -5.61 -8.24
N GLY A 188 20.87 -5.34 -8.93
CA GLY A 188 22.22 -5.84 -8.59
C GLY A 188 22.70 -7.04 -9.39
N GLY A 189 21.96 -7.47 -10.41
CA GLY A 189 22.38 -8.51 -11.34
C GLY A 189 23.08 -7.96 -12.59
N THR A 190 22.93 -8.68 -13.70
CA THR A 190 23.53 -8.36 -15.01
C THR A 190 22.51 -8.38 -16.15
N MET A 191 21.24 -8.72 -15.89
CA MET A 191 20.20 -8.68 -16.92
C MET A 191 19.86 -7.25 -17.34
N THR A 192 19.72 -7.05 -18.64
CA THR A 192 19.26 -5.79 -19.25
C THR A 192 18.23 -6.11 -20.34
N ASP A 193 17.48 -5.10 -20.77
CA ASP A 193 16.72 -5.18 -22.01
C ASP A 193 17.67 -5.32 -23.23
N PRO A 194 17.15 -5.71 -24.42
CA PRO A 194 17.96 -5.79 -25.63
C PRO A 194 18.68 -4.49 -26.03
N ASP A 195 18.18 -3.33 -25.60
CA ASP A 195 18.80 -2.02 -25.81
C ASP A 195 19.82 -1.62 -24.72
N GLY A 196 20.07 -2.52 -23.76
CA GLY A 196 20.98 -2.31 -22.64
C GLY A 196 20.34 -1.61 -21.43
N ASN A 197 19.02 -1.38 -21.42
CA ASN A 197 18.37 -0.72 -20.29
C ASN A 197 18.46 -1.59 -19.01
N PRO A 198 19.01 -1.06 -17.90
CA PRO A 198 19.22 -1.84 -16.66
C PRO A 198 17.94 -2.18 -15.90
N LYS A 199 16.81 -1.57 -16.26
CA LYS A 199 15.51 -1.75 -15.59
C LYS A 199 14.67 -2.89 -16.15
N CYS A 200 15.07 -3.50 -17.27
CA CYS A 200 14.30 -4.54 -17.93
C CYS A 200 12.82 -4.12 -18.17
N LEU A 201 12.60 -2.93 -18.73
CA LEU A 201 11.28 -2.33 -19.00
C LEU A 201 10.41 -3.18 -19.93
N THR A 202 11.00 -4.08 -20.72
CA THR A 202 10.22 -5.06 -21.51
C THR A 202 9.52 -6.10 -20.64
N LYS A 203 9.95 -6.27 -19.39
CA LYS A 203 9.46 -7.29 -18.44
C LYS A 203 8.81 -6.67 -17.20
N ILE A 204 9.38 -5.58 -16.67
CA ILE A 204 8.96 -4.94 -15.42
C ILE A 204 8.37 -3.57 -15.71
N LYS A 205 7.14 -3.33 -15.26
CA LYS A 205 6.52 -2.01 -15.30
C LYS A 205 6.83 -1.26 -14.01
N TYR A 206 7.23 -0.01 -14.14
CA TYR A 206 7.59 0.84 -13.00
C TYR A 206 6.47 1.80 -12.60
N GLY A 207 5.23 1.55 -13.04
CA GLY A 207 4.08 2.41 -12.74
C GLY A 207 4.26 3.85 -13.23
N GLY A 208 3.80 4.81 -12.42
CA GLY A 208 3.84 6.24 -12.74
C GLY A 208 2.54 6.96 -12.36
N GLU A 209 2.56 8.29 -12.45
CA GLU A 209 1.36 9.09 -12.27
C GLU A 209 0.36 8.83 -13.41
N VAL A 210 -0.89 8.52 -13.06
CA VAL A 210 -1.92 8.26 -14.06
C VAL A 210 -2.41 9.59 -14.64
N PRO A 211 -2.36 9.81 -15.96
CA PRO A 211 -2.87 11.02 -16.58
C PRO A 211 -4.35 11.21 -16.26
N LYS A 212 -4.74 12.44 -15.91
CA LYS A 212 -6.13 12.79 -15.58
C LYS A 212 -7.13 12.48 -16.71
N SER A 213 -6.67 12.34 -17.95
CA SER A 213 -7.49 11.91 -19.09
C SER A 213 -8.06 10.48 -18.94
N TYR A 214 -7.47 9.64 -18.08
CA TYR A 214 -7.98 8.30 -17.77
C TYR A 214 -9.06 8.31 -16.67
N TYR A 215 -9.25 9.41 -15.95
CA TYR A 215 -10.11 9.43 -14.77
C TYR A 215 -11.57 9.31 -15.21
N LEU A 216 -12.24 8.24 -14.76
CA LEU A 216 -13.66 7.97 -15.02
C LEU A 216 -14.56 8.65 -13.99
N GLN A 217 -13.99 9.01 -12.85
CA GLN A 217 -14.66 9.66 -11.73
C GLN A 217 -13.72 10.64 -11.05
N ASN A 218 -14.28 11.70 -10.47
CA ASN A 218 -13.51 12.67 -9.69
C ASN A 218 -13.26 12.22 -8.24
N GLN A 219 -14.00 11.20 -7.79
CA GLN A 219 -13.96 10.72 -6.41
C GLN A 219 -14.35 9.23 -6.33
N VAL A 220 -13.79 8.54 -5.34
CA VAL A 220 -14.23 7.20 -4.95
C VAL A 220 -15.35 7.36 -3.92
N LYS A 221 -16.40 6.55 -3.99
CA LYS A 221 -17.45 6.53 -2.96
C LYS A 221 -16.84 6.05 -1.64
N LEU A 222 -16.84 6.93 -0.63
CA LEU A 222 -16.36 6.63 0.72
C LEU A 222 -17.53 6.38 1.66
N GLN A 223 -17.37 5.44 2.59
CA GLN A 223 -18.23 5.29 3.76
C GLN A 223 -17.54 5.91 4.96
N TYR A 224 -18.32 6.62 5.79
CA TYR A 224 -17.82 7.28 6.99
C TYR A 224 -18.36 6.56 8.23
N GLU A 225 -17.54 6.46 9.26
CA GLU A 225 -17.87 5.79 10.52
C GLU A 225 -18.72 6.67 11.44
N HIS A 226 -18.47 7.98 11.40
CA HIS A 226 -19.14 8.94 12.26
C HIS A 226 -19.85 10.02 11.46
N MET A 227 -20.93 10.54 12.04
CA MET A 227 -21.69 11.64 11.49
C MET A 227 -22.17 12.54 12.63
N VAL A 228 -21.69 13.78 12.67
CA VAL A 228 -21.89 14.69 13.81
C VAL A 228 -22.33 16.06 13.32
N SER A 229 -23.26 16.70 14.03
CA SER A 229 -23.66 18.08 13.77
C SER A 229 -22.83 19.06 14.60
N VAL A 230 -22.12 19.97 13.93
CA VAL A 230 -21.33 21.03 14.55
C VAL A 230 -22.10 22.34 14.45
N GLY A 231 -22.56 22.83 15.61
CA GLY A 231 -23.28 24.09 15.73
C GLY A 231 -22.49 25.28 15.18
N ARG A 232 -23.22 26.34 14.81
CA ARG A 232 -22.63 27.61 14.37
C ARG A 232 -21.68 28.15 15.43
N GLY A 233 -20.50 28.62 15.00
CA GLY A 233 -19.50 29.21 15.91
C GLY A 233 -18.88 28.19 16.86
N SER A 234 -19.13 26.90 16.66
CA SER A 234 -18.61 25.81 17.45
C SER A 234 -17.56 25.02 16.66
N SER A 235 -16.89 24.12 17.36
CA SER A 235 -15.96 23.16 16.75
C SER A 235 -16.13 21.78 17.36
N LEU A 236 -15.90 20.74 16.56
CA LEU A 236 -15.70 19.36 17.00
C LEU A 236 -14.20 19.13 17.23
N GLN A 237 -13.86 18.34 18.24
CA GLN A 237 -12.50 17.87 18.50
C GLN A 237 -12.54 16.34 18.63
N VAL A 238 -11.78 15.64 17.81
CA VAL A 238 -11.61 14.19 17.85
C VAL A 238 -10.21 13.91 18.39
N GLU A 239 -10.14 13.32 19.57
CA GLU A 239 -8.88 13.10 20.29
C GLU A 239 -8.39 11.67 20.09
N ASN A 240 -7.13 11.51 19.67
CA ASN A 240 -6.47 10.23 19.48
C ASN A 240 -5.18 10.20 20.30
N GLU A 241 -5.15 9.34 21.32
CA GLU A 241 -3.96 9.14 22.14
C GLU A 241 -2.96 8.23 21.41
N ILE A 242 -1.80 8.80 21.08
CA ILE A 242 -0.71 8.10 20.40
C ILE A 242 0.36 7.77 21.43
N LEU A 243 0.52 6.47 21.70
CA LEU A 243 1.53 5.96 22.62
C LEU A 243 2.84 5.59 21.91
N SER A 244 2.75 5.19 20.64
CA SER A 244 3.90 4.72 19.86
C SER A 244 4.22 5.74 18.76
N PRO A 245 5.29 6.54 18.90
CA PRO A 245 5.81 7.36 17.81
C PRO A 245 6.03 6.53 16.55
N GLY A 246 5.86 7.13 15.37
CA GLY A 246 5.92 6.44 14.09
C GLY A 246 4.58 5.86 13.61
N SER A 247 3.56 5.83 14.48
CA SER A 247 2.18 5.53 14.07
C SER A 247 1.66 6.57 13.06
N VAL A 248 0.74 6.19 12.19
CA VAL A 248 0.14 7.10 11.21
C VAL A 248 -1.29 7.40 11.61
N LEU A 249 -1.62 8.69 11.72
CA LEU A 249 -3.00 9.14 11.81
C LEU A 249 -3.54 9.34 10.40
N ARG A 250 -4.61 8.63 10.05
CA ARG A 250 -5.31 8.72 8.76
C ARG A 250 -6.72 9.25 8.98
N TRP A 251 -7.18 10.14 8.11
CA TRP A 251 -8.53 10.68 8.17
C TRP A 251 -9.15 10.83 6.78
N GLN A 252 -10.47 10.82 6.77
CA GLN A 252 -11.29 11.22 5.65
C GLN A 252 -12.55 11.89 6.18
N PHE A 253 -13.02 12.95 5.53
CA PHE A 253 -14.25 13.62 5.92
C PHE A 253 -14.94 14.33 4.76
N ALA A 254 -16.25 14.48 4.90
CA ALA A 254 -17.08 15.34 4.08
C ALA A 254 -18.01 16.17 4.99
N SER A 255 -18.47 17.30 4.50
CA SER A 255 -19.41 18.15 5.23
C SER A 255 -20.62 18.52 4.38
N ASP A 256 -21.78 18.68 5.01
CA ASP A 256 -22.96 19.19 4.35
C ASP A 256 -22.85 20.72 4.21
N GLY A 257 -22.73 21.20 2.97
CA GLY A 257 -22.88 22.59 2.57
C GLY A 257 -21.83 23.58 3.10
N GLY A 258 -21.19 24.32 2.19
CA GLY A 258 -20.18 25.34 2.49
C GLY A 258 -18.89 24.78 3.07
N ASP A 259 -17.91 25.64 3.33
CA ASP A 259 -16.63 25.20 3.85
C ASP A 259 -16.65 24.85 5.33
N ILE A 260 -15.66 24.05 5.73
CA ILE A 260 -15.36 23.70 7.12
C ILE A 260 -13.88 23.95 7.39
N GLY A 261 -13.57 24.52 8.55
CA GLY A 261 -12.19 24.58 9.01
C GLY A 261 -11.72 23.22 9.49
N PHE A 262 -10.53 22.78 9.10
CA PHE A 262 -9.93 21.55 9.61
C PHE A 262 -8.45 21.78 9.93
N GLY A 263 -7.96 21.22 11.03
CA GLY A 263 -6.56 21.25 11.44
C GLY A 263 -6.28 20.20 12.52
N ILE A 264 -5.00 19.93 12.76
CA ILE A 264 -4.57 18.89 13.72
C ILE A 264 -3.61 19.53 14.73
N PHE A 265 -3.86 19.25 15.99
CA PHE A 265 -3.12 19.80 17.12
C PHE A 265 -2.61 18.68 18.03
N LEU A 266 -1.59 18.95 18.84
CA LEU A 266 -1.03 18.03 19.81
C LEU A 266 -1.14 18.63 21.21
N LYS A 267 -1.70 17.86 22.15
CA LYS A 267 -1.73 18.17 23.58
C LYS A 267 -1.16 17.02 24.41
N THR A 268 -0.85 17.29 25.67
CA THR A 268 -0.09 16.36 26.54
C THR A 268 -0.93 15.31 27.24
N LYS A 269 -2.23 15.54 27.45
CA LYS A 269 -3.12 14.62 28.19
C LYS A 269 -4.51 14.60 27.57
N MET A 270 -5.15 13.42 27.61
CA MET A 270 -6.58 13.26 27.33
C MET A 270 -7.40 14.03 28.37
N GLY A 271 -8.61 14.46 28.00
CA GLY A 271 -9.53 15.11 28.94
C GLY A 271 -9.92 16.51 28.50
N GLU A 272 -9.91 17.49 29.42
CA GLU A 272 -10.52 18.80 29.22
C GLU A 272 -10.22 19.42 27.85
N ARG A 273 -11.30 19.90 27.20
CA ARG A 273 -11.23 20.55 25.90
C ARG A 273 -10.32 21.78 25.96
N GLN A 274 -9.26 21.77 25.16
CA GLN A 274 -8.33 22.89 25.08
C GLN A 274 -8.66 23.80 23.89
N ARG A 275 -8.43 25.11 24.07
CA ARG A 275 -8.45 26.06 22.97
C ARG A 275 -7.25 25.78 22.05
N ALA A 276 -7.42 25.96 20.74
CA ALA A 276 -6.35 25.73 19.78
C ALA A 276 -5.05 26.49 20.11
N SER A 277 -5.15 27.73 20.60
CA SER A 277 -4.01 28.55 21.01
C SER A 277 -3.18 27.99 22.17
N LYS A 278 -3.66 26.95 22.87
CA LYS A 278 -2.94 26.26 23.96
C LYS A 278 -2.36 24.91 23.54
N MET A 279 -2.62 24.48 22.32
CA MET A 279 -2.13 23.21 21.78
C MET A 279 -1.01 23.48 20.78
N VAL A 280 -0.12 22.51 20.59
CA VAL A 280 0.92 22.60 19.57
C VAL A 280 0.29 22.30 18.22
N GLU A 281 0.43 23.19 17.26
CA GLU A 281 -0.08 22.95 15.91
C GLU A 281 0.77 21.90 15.19
N VAL A 282 0.11 20.89 14.62
CA VAL A 282 0.73 19.81 13.83
C VAL A 282 0.38 20.00 12.35
N LEU A 283 -0.90 20.23 12.06
CA LEU A 283 -1.40 20.62 10.75
C LEU A 283 -2.19 21.93 10.93
N PRO A 284 -1.73 23.04 10.32
CA PRO A 284 -2.41 24.33 10.42
C PRO A 284 -3.86 24.25 9.99
N SER A 285 -4.72 24.99 10.69
CA SER A 285 -6.14 24.99 10.33
C SER A 285 -6.36 25.71 9.00
N GLN A 286 -7.00 25.04 8.04
CA GLN A 286 -7.36 25.59 6.74
C GLN A 286 -8.86 25.40 6.47
N ARG A 287 -9.40 26.15 5.50
CA ARG A 287 -10.79 26.01 5.05
C ARG A 287 -10.83 25.01 3.89
N TYR A 288 -11.74 24.06 3.98
CA TYR A 288 -11.93 23.02 2.98
C TYR A 288 -13.36 23.03 2.48
N ASP A 289 -13.53 22.97 1.15
CA ASP A 289 -14.82 22.80 0.48
C ASP A 289 -15.25 21.32 0.47
N ALA A 290 -15.26 20.71 1.65
CA ALA A 290 -15.52 19.28 1.86
C ALA A 290 -16.95 18.83 1.53
N HIS A 291 -17.80 19.75 1.06
CA HIS A 291 -19.13 19.49 0.51
C HIS A 291 -19.12 19.20 -1.00
N VAL A 292 -18.07 19.62 -1.71
CA VAL A 292 -17.89 19.39 -3.14
C VAL A 292 -17.04 18.14 -3.37
N VAL A 293 -15.91 18.06 -2.66
CA VAL A 293 -14.97 16.94 -2.73
C VAL A 293 -14.62 16.52 -1.30
N PRO A 294 -14.84 15.25 -0.92
CA PRO A 294 -14.34 14.73 0.35
C PRO A 294 -12.84 14.96 0.51
N GLU A 295 -12.44 15.33 1.72
CA GLU A 295 -11.05 15.51 2.06
C GLU A 295 -10.51 14.23 2.69
N ASP A 296 -9.29 13.87 2.32
CA ASP A 296 -8.56 12.76 2.91
C ASP A 296 -7.12 13.17 3.19
N GLY A 297 -6.52 12.54 4.19
CA GLY A 297 -5.15 12.83 4.55
C GLY A 297 -4.58 11.84 5.54
N SER A 298 -3.27 11.90 5.68
CA SER A 298 -2.57 11.16 6.73
C SER A 298 -1.32 11.90 7.15
N LEU A 299 -0.87 11.62 8.37
CA LEU A 299 0.39 12.13 8.90
C LEU A 299 1.05 11.10 9.80
N THR A 300 2.39 11.10 9.82
CA THR A 300 3.15 10.31 10.78
C THR A 300 3.25 11.05 12.12
N CYS A 301 2.81 10.40 13.19
CA CYS A 301 2.86 10.90 14.54
C CYS A 301 4.27 10.73 15.12
N LEU A 302 5.12 11.75 14.98
CA LEU A 302 6.53 11.69 15.41
C LEU A 302 6.72 11.74 16.94
N LYS A 303 5.69 12.16 17.67
CA LYS A 303 5.71 12.28 19.14
C LYS A 303 4.52 11.55 19.74
N ALA A 304 4.74 10.95 20.91
CA ALA A 304 3.64 10.49 21.74
C ALA A 304 2.86 11.68 22.32
N GLY A 305 1.57 11.48 22.54
CA GLY A 305 0.65 12.50 23.05
C GLY A 305 -0.73 12.39 22.40
N VAL A 306 -1.58 13.38 22.64
CA VAL A 306 -2.95 13.38 22.14
C VAL A 306 -3.07 14.26 20.92
N TYR A 307 -3.29 13.64 19.76
CA TYR A 307 -3.55 14.33 18.51
C TYR A 307 -5.04 14.66 18.42
N VAL A 308 -5.34 15.94 18.25
CA VAL A 308 -6.70 16.49 18.22
C VAL A 308 -7.01 16.95 16.80
N LEU A 309 -7.86 16.21 16.09
CA LEU A 309 -8.40 16.65 14.82
C LEU A 309 -9.57 17.58 15.12
N ARG A 310 -9.46 18.83 14.67
CA ARG A 310 -10.43 19.87 15.00
C ARG A 310 -11.18 20.30 13.74
N PHE A 311 -12.49 20.11 13.75
CA PHE A 311 -13.40 20.63 12.72
C PHE A 311 -14.08 21.90 13.22
N ASP A 312 -13.89 23.01 12.52
CA ASP A 312 -14.23 24.36 12.99
C ASP A 312 -15.27 25.03 12.07
N ASN A 313 -16.46 25.29 12.62
CA ASN A 313 -17.59 25.93 11.94
C ASN A 313 -17.73 27.40 12.37
N THR A 314 -16.61 28.11 12.52
CA THR A 314 -16.60 29.54 12.91
C THR A 314 -16.49 30.51 11.73
N TYR A 315 -16.11 30.04 10.53
CA TYR A 315 -15.63 30.91 9.44
C TYR A 315 -16.72 31.58 8.58
N ASN A 316 -17.83 30.89 8.25
CA ASN A 316 -19.01 31.53 7.65
C ASN A 316 -20.17 30.54 7.51
N SER A 317 -21.14 30.59 8.41
CA SER A 317 -22.43 29.87 8.29
C SER A 317 -23.43 30.41 9.31
N THR A 318 -24.68 30.63 8.89
CA THR A 318 -25.81 30.92 9.80
C THR A 318 -26.37 29.66 10.47
N HIS A 319 -25.93 28.46 10.06
CA HIS A 319 -26.50 27.18 10.48
C HIS A 319 -25.44 26.17 11.00
N ALA A 320 -25.92 25.17 11.74
CA ALA A 320 -25.12 24.00 12.07
C ALA A 320 -24.75 23.23 10.80
N LYS A 321 -23.58 22.58 10.78
CA LYS A 321 -23.11 21.75 9.67
C LYS A 321 -23.00 20.31 10.10
N LYS A 322 -23.42 19.39 9.25
CA LYS A 322 -23.17 17.96 9.45
C LYS A 322 -21.80 17.63 8.90
N ILE A 323 -21.01 16.87 9.66
CA ILE A 323 -19.70 16.39 9.26
C ILE A 323 -19.73 14.87 9.34
N SER A 324 -19.41 14.22 8.23
CA SER A 324 -19.22 12.78 8.16
C SER A 324 -17.73 12.50 8.09
N TYR A 325 -17.18 11.67 8.99
CA TYR A 325 -15.74 11.43 9.04
C TYR A 325 -15.39 10.01 9.50
N THR A 326 -14.16 9.61 9.16
CA THR A 326 -13.46 8.44 9.70
C THR A 326 -12.06 8.88 10.09
N VAL A 327 -11.59 8.44 11.26
CA VAL A 327 -10.23 8.68 11.74
C VAL A 327 -9.68 7.37 12.28
N GLU A 328 -8.50 7.00 11.82
CA GLU A 328 -7.85 5.74 12.17
C GLU A 328 -6.42 6.00 12.60
N VAL A 329 -5.97 5.27 13.61
CA VAL A 329 -4.57 5.22 14.02
C VAL A 329 -3.97 3.91 13.53
N LEU A 330 -3.05 4.02 12.58
CA LEU A 330 -2.33 2.91 11.98
C LEU A 330 -1.03 2.70 12.76
N LEU A 331 -0.96 1.60 13.50
CA LEU A 331 0.18 1.29 14.36
C LEU A 331 1.28 0.58 13.55
N PRO A 332 2.57 0.81 13.87
CA PRO A 332 3.66 0.01 13.31
C PRO A 332 3.64 -1.41 13.90
N ASP A 333 4.00 -2.40 13.07
CA ASP A 333 4.30 -3.75 13.55
C ASP A 333 5.66 -3.75 14.27
N LYS A 334 5.64 -4.02 15.58
CA LYS A 334 6.83 -3.93 16.44
C LYS A 334 7.95 -4.89 16.06
N ALA A 335 7.64 -6.01 15.39
CA ALA A 335 8.64 -7.00 15.00
C ALA A 335 9.44 -6.48 13.79
N SER A 336 8.76 -6.11 12.72
CA SER A 336 9.37 -5.52 11.53
C SER A 336 10.05 -4.17 11.81
N GLU A 337 9.52 -3.37 12.74
CA GLU A 337 10.17 -2.14 13.18
C GLU A 337 11.54 -2.42 13.80
N LYS A 338 11.64 -3.40 14.71
CA LYS A 338 12.92 -3.80 15.31
C LYS A 338 13.88 -4.39 14.29
N GLU A 339 13.37 -5.18 13.35
CA GLU A 339 14.17 -5.77 12.27
C GLU A 339 14.79 -4.69 11.39
N ILE A 340 13.99 -3.72 10.92
CA ILE A 340 14.46 -2.58 10.12
C ILE A 340 15.48 -1.75 10.90
N GLN A 341 15.22 -1.42 12.17
CA GLN A 341 16.18 -0.69 13.01
C GLN A 341 17.50 -1.46 13.18
N GLY A 342 17.45 -2.77 13.33
CA GLY A 342 18.63 -3.64 13.39
C GLY A 342 19.43 -3.62 12.07
N LEU A 343 18.74 -3.70 10.93
CA LEU A 343 19.34 -3.63 9.60
C LEU A 343 19.99 -2.26 9.34
N GLU A 344 19.35 -1.16 9.74
CA GLU A 344 19.91 0.19 9.63
C GLU A 344 21.17 0.38 10.48
N ALA A 345 21.20 -0.18 11.70
CA ALA A 345 22.36 -0.09 12.59
C ALA A 345 23.62 -0.78 12.02
N THR A 346 23.47 -1.73 11.10
CA THR A 346 24.58 -2.39 10.41
C THR A 346 25.12 -1.61 9.20
N ARG A 347 24.50 -0.48 8.86
CA ARG A 347 24.98 0.42 7.80
C ARG A 347 26.31 1.05 8.22
N ALA A 348 27.42 0.60 7.62
CA ALA A 348 28.69 1.31 7.76
C ALA A 348 28.48 2.78 7.35
N PRO A 349 29.03 3.76 8.11
CA PRO A 349 28.92 5.16 7.73
C PRO A 349 29.53 5.34 6.32
N PRO A 350 28.97 6.23 5.49
CA PRO A 350 29.54 6.48 4.17
C PRO A 350 31.00 6.88 4.33
N ALA A 351 31.89 6.21 3.59
CA ALA A 351 33.29 6.60 3.51
C ALA A 351 33.36 8.07 3.09
N GLN A 352 34.02 8.89 3.92
CA GLN A 352 34.22 10.32 3.70
C GLN A 352 35.10 10.60 2.48
#